data_AF-A0A1H9ULE3-F1
#
_entry.id   AF-A0A1H9ULE3-F1
#
_cell.length_a   1.000
_cell.length_b   1.000
_cell.length_c   1.000
_cell.angle_alpha   90.00
_cell.angle_beta   90.00
_cell.angle_gamma   90.00
#
_symmetry.space_group_name_H-M   'P 1'
#
loop_
_entity.id
_entity.type
_entity.pdbx_description
1 polymer ?
#
loop_
_entity_poly.entity_id
_entity_poly.type
_entity_poly.pdbx_seq_one_letter_code
_entity_poly.pdbx_strand_id
1 'polypeptide(L)'
;MAEPAVADTPSADEEPPEEDTDAADMLVVADLVDEVRVLDERPRYHLSSCSWLAGRPTLGLPVQEARQLQFTPCALCTPDAVLVRRSRTG
;
A
#
# COMPACT_ATOMS: atom_id res chain seq x y z
N MET A 1 -33.47 6.34 28.11
CA MET A 1 -33.41 6.45 26.64
C MET A 1 -32.17 5.68 26.22
N ALA A 2 -32.32 4.51 25.62
CA ALA A 2 -31.19 3.70 25.15
C ALA A 2 -30.81 4.19 23.75
N GLU A 3 -29.62 4.76 23.61
CA GLU A 3 -29.04 5.06 22.29
C GLU A 3 -28.61 3.73 21.66
N PRO A 4 -28.98 3.45 20.39
CA PRO A 4 -28.49 2.27 19.71
C PRO A 4 -27.00 2.48 19.38
N ALA A 5 -26.17 1.56 19.85
CA ALA A 5 -24.78 1.47 19.41
C ALA A 5 -24.78 1.19 17.91
N VAL A 6 -24.39 2.19 17.12
CA VAL A 6 -24.11 1.98 15.70
C VAL A 6 -22.92 1.03 15.65
N ALA A 7 -23.13 -0.16 15.09
CA ALA A 7 -22.02 -1.03 14.74
C ALA A 7 -21.23 -0.28 13.67
N ASP A 8 -20.06 0.22 14.05
CA ASP A 8 -19.08 0.81 13.16
C ASP A 8 -18.58 -0.30 12.24
N THR A 9 -19.31 -0.56 11.16
CA THR A 9 -18.78 -1.34 10.05
C THR A 9 -17.70 -0.47 9.41
N PRO A 10 -16.42 -0.90 9.41
CA PRO A 10 -15.37 -0.14 8.74
C PRO A 10 -15.82 0.08 7.31
N SER A 11 -15.93 1.35 6.94
CA SER A 11 -16.37 1.71 5.60
C SER A 11 -15.37 1.13 4.61
N ALA A 12 -15.83 0.59 3.48
CA ALA A 12 -14.94 0.07 2.43
C ALA A 12 -13.99 1.15 1.84
N ASP A 13 -14.16 2.40 2.26
CA ASP A 13 -13.32 3.56 1.94
C ASP A 13 -12.26 3.89 3.00
N GLU A 14 -12.26 3.18 4.12
CA GLU A 14 -11.26 3.38 5.16
C GLU A 14 -9.87 3.03 4.64
N GLU A 15 -8.89 3.88 4.96
CA GLU A 15 -7.52 3.73 4.48
C GLU A 15 -6.91 2.44 5.05
N PRO A 16 -6.27 1.61 4.22
CA PRO A 16 -5.63 0.40 4.71
C PRO A 16 -4.54 0.71 5.73
N PRO A 17 -4.31 -0.21 6.67
CA PRO A 17 -3.17 -0.12 7.56
C PRO A 17 -1.86 -0.12 6.75
N GLU A 18 -0.84 0.45 7.36
CA GLU A 18 0.52 0.44 6.81
C GLU A 18 1.15 -0.93 6.97
N GLU A 19 1.83 -1.43 5.92
CA GLU A 19 2.65 -2.64 6.03
C GLU A 19 3.86 -2.34 6.93
N ASP A 20 4.10 -3.21 7.90
CA ASP A 20 5.32 -3.17 8.71
C ASP A 20 6.46 -3.78 7.90
N THR A 21 7.23 -2.92 7.23
CA THR A 21 8.41 -3.31 6.43
C THR A 21 9.66 -3.24 7.29
N ASP A 22 10.41 -4.33 7.39
CA ASP A 22 11.67 -4.34 8.13
C ASP A 22 12.78 -3.56 7.40
N ALA A 23 13.81 -3.15 8.13
CA ALA A 23 14.88 -2.30 7.60
C ALA A 23 15.66 -2.94 6.42
N ALA A 24 15.85 -4.25 6.41
CA ALA A 24 16.53 -4.95 5.31
C ALA A 24 15.68 -4.95 4.04
N ASP A 25 14.39 -5.23 4.16
CA ASP A 25 13.45 -5.19 3.05
C ASP A 25 13.26 -3.75 2.54
N MET A 26 13.25 -2.74 3.42
CA MET A 26 13.24 -1.33 3.03
C MET A 26 14.44 -0.93 2.16
N LEU A 27 15.64 -1.42 2.49
CA LEU A 27 16.84 -1.17 1.68
C LEU A 27 16.72 -1.78 0.29
N VAL A 28 16.20 -3.01 0.19
CA VAL A 28 15.97 -3.65 -1.11
C VAL A 28 14.94 -2.85 -1.92
N VAL A 29 13.80 -2.50 -1.32
CA VAL A 29 12.74 -1.74 -1.99
C VAL A 29 13.20 -0.36 -2.46
N ALA A 30 14.09 0.30 -1.71
CA ALA A 30 14.63 1.60 -2.07
C ALA A 30 15.44 1.59 -3.38
N ASP A 31 15.95 0.43 -3.81
CA ASP A 31 16.66 0.24 -5.07
C ASP A 31 15.77 -0.32 -6.20
N LEU A 32 14.51 -0.67 -5.91
CA LEU A 32 13.59 -1.20 -6.90
C LEU A 32 12.90 -0.08 -7.69
N VAL A 33 12.72 -0.34 -8.98
CA VAL A 33 12.01 0.55 -9.92
C VAL A 33 10.67 -0.04 -10.39
N ASP A 34 10.20 -1.08 -9.69
CA ASP A 34 8.90 -1.68 -9.94
C ASP A 34 7.77 -0.65 -9.78
N GLU A 35 6.80 -0.72 -10.70
CA GLU A 35 5.67 0.19 -10.71
C GLU A 35 4.64 -0.19 -9.64
N VAL A 36 4.33 0.75 -8.76
CA VAL A 36 3.26 0.69 -7.76
C VAL A 36 2.14 1.67 -8.11
N ARG A 37 0.99 1.49 -7.47
CA ARG A 37 -0.21 2.31 -7.65
C ARG A 37 -0.41 3.20 -6.43
N VAL A 38 -0.44 4.51 -6.62
CA VAL A 38 -0.82 5.48 -5.58
C VAL A 38 -2.19 6.07 -5.91
N LEU A 39 -2.92 6.51 -4.88
CA LEU A 39 -4.13 7.30 -5.05
C LEU A 39 -3.84 8.75 -4.68
N ASP A 40 -4.51 9.67 -5.36
CA ASP A 40 -4.44 11.09 -5.01
C ASP A 40 -4.99 11.31 -3.60
N GLU A 41 -4.35 12.22 -2.85
CA GLU A 41 -4.69 12.55 -1.46
C GLU A 41 -4.61 11.38 -0.45
N ARG A 42 -4.08 10.21 -0.85
CA ARG A 42 -3.90 9.06 0.06
C ARG A 42 -2.43 8.75 0.30
N PRO A 43 -2.03 8.38 1.53
CA PRO A 43 -0.63 8.17 1.86
C PRO A 43 -0.09 6.81 1.42
N ARG A 44 -0.96 5.90 0.93
CA ARG A 44 -0.59 4.51 0.65
C ARG A 44 -0.29 4.26 -0.82
N TYR A 45 0.74 3.45 -1.08
CA TYR A 45 0.94 2.80 -2.37
C TYR A 45 0.54 1.32 -2.29
N HIS A 46 0.10 0.81 -3.43
CA HIS A 46 -0.53 -0.49 -3.58
C HIS A 46 0.03 -1.22 -4.80
N LEU A 47 -0.18 -2.53 -4.85
CA LEU A 47 -0.05 -3.29 -6.08
C LEU A 47 -1.32 -3.17 -6.91
N SER A 48 -1.20 -3.32 -8.24
CA SER A 48 -2.35 -3.37 -9.15
C SER A 48 -3.35 -4.48 -8.83
N SER A 49 -2.93 -5.52 -8.11
CA SER A 49 -3.75 -6.64 -7.64
C SER A 49 -4.43 -6.41 -6.28
N CYS A 50 -4.31 -5.21 -5.69
CA CYS A 50 -4.88 -4.94 -4.38
C CYS A 50 -6.43 -4.88 -4.45
N SER A 51 -7.10 -5.65 -3.59
CA SER A 51 -8.56 -5.70 -3.52
C SER A 51 -9.20 -4.39 -3.09
N TRP A 52 -8.51 -3.61 -2.23
CA TRP A 52 -8.99 -2.31 -1.76
C TRP A 52 -9.01 -1.25 -2.86
N LEU A 53 -8.16 -1.37 -3.88
CA LEU A 53 -8.21 -0.46 -5.02
C LEU A 53 -9.59 -0.51 -5.69
N ALA A 54 -10.21 -1.68 -5.80
CA ALA A 54 -11.58 -1.85 -6.30
C ALA A 54 -11.90 -1.06 -7.59
N GLY A 55 -10.91 -0.83 -8.46
CA GLY A 55 -11.05 -0.05 -9.70
C GLY A 55 -11.00 1.48 -9.54
N ARG A 56 -10.63 2.01 -8.36
CA ARG A 56 -10.38 3.43 -8.11
C ARG A 56 -9.32 3.98 -9.06
N PRO A 57 -9.39 5.29 -9.39
CA PRO A 57 -8.35 5.94 -10.18
C PRO A 57 -7.02 5.89 -9.41
N THR A 58 -6.00 5.36 -10.06
CA THR A 58 -4.64 5.26 -9.50
C THR A 58 -3.63 5.82 -10.47
N LEU A 59 -2.52 6.31 -9.93
CA LEU A 59 -1.36 6.72 -10.70
C LEU A 59 -0.26 5.67 -10.55
N GLY A 60 0.41 5.34 -11.65
CA GLY A 60 1.60 4.50 -11.64
C GLY A 60 2.81 5.33 -11.24
N LEU A 61 3.56 4.85 -10.26
CA LEU A 61 4.79 5.49 -9.80
C LEU A 61 5.83 4.40 -9.47
N PRO A 62 7.13 4.60 -9.76
CA PRO A 62 8.18 3.70 -9.28
C PRO A 62 8.17 3.61 -7.75
N VAL A 63 8.37 2.41 -7.19
CA VAL A 63 8.34 2.23 -5.72
C VAL A 63 9.40 3.06 -5.01
N GLN A 64 10.60 3.20 -5.59
CA GLN A 64 11.64 4.10 -5.09
C GLN A 64 11.12 5.55 -5.01
N GLU A 65 10.44 6.04 -6.05
CA GLU A 65 9.91 7.40 -6.08
C GLU A 65 8.75 7.58 -5.09
N ALA A 66 7.87 6.58 -4.96
CA ALA A 66 6.82 6.58 -3.95
C ALA A 66 7.39 6.74 -2.53
N ARG A 67 8.49 6.04 -2.23
CA ARG A 67 9.21 6.16 -0.96
C ARG A 67 9.84 7.53 -0.77
N GLN A 68 10.45 8.10 -1.80
CA GLN A 68 11.03 9.46 -1.75
C GLN A 68 9.96 10.53 -1.50
N LEU A 69 8.76 10.33 -2.04
CA LEU A 69 7.57 11.16 -1.80
C LEU A 69 6.87 10.84 -0.47
N GLN A 70 7.46 9.99 0.38
CA GLN A 70 6.95 9.62 1.70
C GLN A 70 5.62 8.86 1.67
N PHE A 71 5.27 8.24 0.55
CA PHE A 71 4.21 7.25 0.55
C PHE A 71 4.64 6.01 1.34
N THR A 72 3.64 5.31 1.85
CA THR A 72 3.78 4.18 2.77
C THR A 72 3.11 2.94 2.18
N PRO A 73 3.64 1.74 2.45
CA PRO A 73 3.11 0.51 1.86
C PRO A 73 1.76 0.12 2.44
N CYS A 74 0.90 -0.48 1.62
CA CYS A 74 -0.39 -1.02 2.04
C CYS A 74 -0.28 -2.42 2.66
N ALA A 75 -0.70 -2.59 3.92
CA ALA A 75 -0.70 -3.90 4.60
C ALA A 75 -1.64 -4.95 4.00
N LEU A 76 -2.62 -4.55 3.17
CA LEU A 76 -3.54 -5.51 2.54
C LEU A 76 -2.91 -6.25 1.36
N CYS A 77 -2.16 -5.55 0.52
CA CYS A 77 -1.47 -6.16 -0.61
C CYS A 77 0.02 -6.39 -0.37
N THR A 78 0.55 -5.90 0.76
CA THR A 78 1.94 -6.04 1.20
C THR A 78 2.93 -5.81 0.05
N PRO A 79 2.90 -4.61 -0.60
CA PRO A 79 3.68 -4.38 -1.80
C PRO A 79 5.16 -4.66 -1.59
N ASP A 80 5.73 -4.33 -0.43
CA ASP A 80 7.15 -4.49 -0.20
C ASP A 80 7.55 -5.94 -0.10
N ALA A 81 6.88 -6.71 0.76
CA ALA A 81 7.15 -8.13 0.89
C ALA A 81 7.05 -8.86 -0.46
N VAL A 82 6.10 -8.47 -1.31
CA VAL A 82 5.92 -9.04 -2.65
C VAL A 82 7.07 -8.64 -3.58
N LEU A 83 7.43 -7.36 -3.62
CA LEU A 83 8.51 -6.85 -4.48
C LEU A 83 9.86 -7.44 -4.08
N VAL A 84 10.17 -7.50 -2.79
CA VAL A 84 11.39 -8.14 -2.27
C VAL A 84 11.44 -9.62 -2.61
N ARG A 85 10.33 -10.35 -2.45
CA ARG A 85 10.27 -11.78 -2.85
C ARG A 85 10.54 -11.95 -4.34
N ARG A 86 9.99 -11.07 -5.18
CA ARG A 86 10.20 -11.10 -6.63
C ARG A 86 11.66 -10.81 -6.98
N SER A 87 12.27 -9.79 -6.38
CA SER A 87 13.67 -9.43 -6.66
C SER A 87 14.65 -10.54 -6.27
N ARG A 88 14.33 -11.35 -5.25
CA ARG A 88 15.14 -12.51 -4.82
C ARG A 88 14.93 -13.77 -5.66
N THR A 89 13.89 -13.83 -6.47
CA THR A 89 13.55 -15.02 -7.29
C THR A 89 14.02 -14.86 -8.76
N GLY A 90 14.43 -13.66 -9.15
CA GLY A 90 15.08 -13.39 -10.45
C GLY A 90 16.55 -13.75 -10.44
#